data_AF-A0AAU2JCR6-F1
#
_entry.id   AF-A0AAU2JCR6-F1
#
_cell.length_a   1.000
_cell.length_b   1.000
_cell.length_c   1.000
_cell.angle_alpha   90.00
_cell.angle_beta   90.00
_cell.angle_gamma   90.00
#
_symmetry.space_group_name_H-M   'P 1'
#
loop_
_entity.id
_entity.type
_entity.pdbx_description
1 polymer ?
#
loop_
_entity_poly.entity_id
_entity_poly.type
_entity_poly.pdbx_seq_one_letter_code
_entity_poly.pdbx_strand_id
1 'polypeptide(L)' 'MLISWCPESVKVEQKIAHSTTCSKVHNLLDGVQVYVQATDLTDVEYDELVSRTS' A
#
# COMPACT_ATOMS: atom_id res chain seq x y z
N MET A 1 10.55 -1.14 -1.22
CA MET A 1 9.12 -1.23 -1.58
C MET A 1 8.29 -0.92 -0.34
N LEU A 2 7.19 -0.18 -0.48
CA LEU A 2 6.21 0.10 0.57
C LEU A 2 4.83 -0.37 0.08
N ILE A 3 4.12 -1.16 0.90
CA ILE A 3 2.77 -1.63 0.60
C ILE A 3 1.78 -1.00 1.59
N SER A 4 0.82 -0.26 1.06
CA SER A 4 -0.32 0.29 1.78
C SER A 4 -1.49 -0.69 1.71
N TRP A 5 -1.65 -1.49 2.75
CA TRP A 5 -2.71 -2.49 2.86
C TRP A 5 -3.99 -1.89 3.46
N CYS A 6 -5.05 -1.82 2.67
CA CYS A 6 -6.35 -1.30 3.09
C CYS A 6 -7.50 -2.13 2.47
N PRO A 7 -7.85 -3.28 3.07
CA PRO A 7 -8.87 -4.17 2.54
C PRO A 7 -10.21 -3.49 2.29
N GLU A 8 -10.96 -3.97 1.31
CA GLU A 8 -12.29 -3.42 1.00
C GLU A 8 -13.26 -3.49 2.19
N SER A 9 -13.14 -4.53 3.02
CA SER A 9 -13.99 -4.80 4.18
C SER A 9 -13.81 -3.82 5.36
N VAL A 10 -12.78 -2.97 5.31
CA VAL A 10 -12.48 -1.98 6.35
C VAL A 10 -13.53 -0.84 6.34
N LYS A 11 -13.88 -0.31 7.52
CA LYS A 11 -14.83 0.80 7.63
C LYS A 11 -14.30 2.06 6.95
N VAL A 12 -15.19 2.90 6.42
CA VAL A 12 -14.82 4.15 5.72
C VAL A 12 -13.90 5.05 6.57
N GLU A 13 -14.21 5.21 7.85
CA GLU A 13 -13.41 6.01 8.79
C GLU A 13 -11.96 5.50 8.90
N GLN A 14 -11.79 4.18 8.91
CA GLN A 14 -10.48 3.52 8.97
C GLN A 14 -9.72 3.68 7.65
N LYS A 15 -10.41 3.62 6.50
CA LYS A 15 -9.81 3.90 5.18
C LYS A 15 -9.24 5.32 5.12
N ILE A 16 -10.00 6.30 5.65
CA ILE A 16 -9.58 7.71 5.70
C ILE A 16 -8.35 7.88 6.62
N ALA A 17 -8.39 7.31 7.82
CA ALA A 17 -7.30 7.37 8.78
C ALA A 17 -6.02 6.71 8.22
N HIS A 18 -6.17 5.55 7.59
CA HIS A 18 -5.09 4.81 6.95
C HIS A 18 -4.47 5.60 5.80
N SER A 19 -5.27 6.09 4.85
CA SER A 19 -4.80 6.87 3.70
C SER A 19 -4.01 8.11 4.12
N THR A 20 -4.54 8.87 5.08
CA THR A 20 -3.89 10.07 5.62
C THR A 20 -2.55 9.74 6.29
N THR A 21 -2.49 8.64 7.04
CA THR A 21 -1.28 8.25 7.78
C THR A 21 -0.24 7.65 6.85
N CYS A 22 -0.65 6.77 5.94
CA CYS A 22 0.24 6.08 5.01
C CYS A 22 0.92 7.06 4.04
N SER A 23 0.19 8.10 3.60
CA SER A 23 0.76 9.18 2.77
C SER A 23 1.89 9.92 3.50
N LYS A 24 1.73 10.19 4.82
CA LYS A 24 2.78 10.81 5.63
C LYS A 24 3.99 9.89 5.79
N VAL A 25 3.73 8.60 6.06
CA VAL A 25 4.81 7.60 6.19
C VAL A 25 5.58 7.46 4.88
N HIS A 26 4.89 7.38 3.74
CA HIS A 26 5.54 7.30 2.43
C HIS A 26 6.49 8.48 2.18
N ASN A 27 6.07 9.71 2.53
CA ASN A 27 6.89 10.90 2.34
C ASN A 27 8.07 11.02 3.32
N LEU A 28 8.07 10.27 4.42
CA LEU A 28 9.16 10.25 5.40
C LEU A 28 10.20 9.15 5.11
N LEU A 29 9.88 8.21 4.21
CA LEU A 29 10.74 7.09 3.89
C LEU A 29 11.54 7.38 2.62
N ASP A 30 12.81 7.73 2.79
CA ASP A 30 13.74 7.85 1.68
C ASP A 30 14.02 6.48 1.05
N GLY A 31 14.19 6.45 -0.28
CA GLY A 31 14.57 5.23 -1.01
C GLY A 31 13.44 4.23 -1.27
N VAL A 32 12.18 4.60 -1.06
CA VAL A 32 11.03 3.80 -1.54
C VAL A 32 10.99 3.83 -3.07
N GLN A 33 11.43 2.74 -3.70
CA GLN A 33 11.44 2.61 -5.17
C GLN A 33 10.07 2.25 -5.76
N VAL A 34 9.25 1.52 -4.98
CA VAL A 34 7.93 1.04 -5.41
C VAL A 34 6.96 1.22 -4.25
N TYR A 35 5.83 1.88 -4.52
CA TYR A 35 4.72 2.05 -3.59
C TYR A 35 3.47 1.35 -4.15
N VAL A 36 2.89 0.44 -3.38
CA VAL A 36 1.73 -0.36 -3.78
C VAL A 36 0.56 -0.02 -2.87
N GLN A 37 -0.57 0.38 -3.44
CA GLN A 37 -1.84 0.38 -2.72
C GLN A 37 -2.54 -0.95 -2.98
N ALA A 38 -2.87 -1.66 -1.92
CA ALA A 38 -3.43 -3.00 -1.98
C ALA A 38 -4.73 -3.06 -1.18
N THR A 39 -5.76 -3.60 -1.82
CA THR A 39 -7.12 -3.76 -1.30
C THR A 39 -7.56 -5.22 -1.25
N ASP A 40 -6.88 -6.09 -1.99
CA ASP A 40 -7.07 -7.53 -2.00
C ASP A 40 -5.72 -8.27 -1.98
N LEU A 41 -5.72 -9.53 -1.54
CA LEU A 41 -4.50 -10.35 -1.48
C LEU A 41 -3.87 -10.53 -2.87
N THR A 42 -4.66 -10.51 -3.94
CA THR A 42 -4.15 -10.56 -5.31
C THR A 42 -3.24 -9.38 -5.64
N ASP A 43 -3.41 -8.22 -4.99
CA ASP A 43 -2.56 -7.03 -5.19
C ASP A 43 -1.14 -7.20 -4.62
N VAL A 44 -0.94 -8.21 -3.77
CA VAL A 44 0.32 -8.48 -3.05
C VAL A 44 0.84 -9.89 -3.30
N GLU A 45 0.27 -10.59 -4.29
CA GLU A 45 0.82 -11.87 -4.75
C GLU A 45 2.24 -11.67 -5.27
N TYR A 46 3.07 -12.70 -5.09
CA TYR A 46 4.50 -12.62 -5.41
C TYR A 46 4.74 -12.19 -6.86
N ASP A 47 4.04 -12.79 -7.81
CA ASP A 47 4.20 -12.48 -9.24
C ASP A 47 3.78 -11.03 -9.54
N GLU A 48 2.72 -10.54 -8.89
CA GLU A 48 2.26 -9.16 -9.03
C GLU A 48 3.27 -8.17 -8.43
N LEU A 49 3.89 -8.48 -7.29
CA LEU A 49 4.91 -7.62 -6.69
C LEU A 49 6.22 -7.63 -7.49
N VAL A 50 6.63 -8.78 -8.00
CA VAL A 50 7.85 -8.92 -8.81
C VAL A 50 7.72 -8.15 -10.12
N SER A 51 6.56 -8.22 -10.78
CA SER A 51 6.30 -7.47 -12.03
C SER A 51 6.44 -5.96 -11.84
N ARG A 52 6.15 -5.44 -10.65
CA ARG A 52 6.26 -4.01 -10.28
C ARG A 52 7.66 -3.57 -9.88
N THR A 53 8.57 -4.52 -9.63
CA THR A 53 9.96 -4.25 -9.23
C THR A 53 10.99 -4.54 -10.32
N SER A 54 10.56 -5.11 -11.44
CA SER A 54 11.41 -5.53 -12.56
C SER A 54 11.61 -4.44 -13.60
#